data_AF-A0A432ZSN0-F1
#
_entry.id   AF-A0A432ZSN0-F1
#
_cell.length_a   1.000
_cell.length_b   1.000
_cell.length_c   1.000
_cell.angle_alpha   90.00
_cell.angle_beta   90.00
_cell.angle_gamma   90.00
#
_symmetry.space_group_name_H-M   'P 1'
#
loop_
_entity.id
_entity.type
_entity.pdbx_description
1 polymer ?
#
loop_
_entity_poly.entity_id
_entity_poly.type
_entity_poly.pdbx_seq_one_letter_code
_entity_poly.pdbx_strand_id
1 'polypeptide(L)'
;MSSLVLAWPTVIKAQAFASSEHPEALLEMVQNMWSLLLLLSWLTVSGVIHGNWVLKYKHQRQKLRSWGWLVLPLGLAVGGLWVLKIALFSGSVLHVVFGSLALWSSFTMLRYVYRKEVTNTAWLLEHIAAMGGSAVGAYTAFFAFGGRHLLSFASGYQLVFWIVPGIVGALLIQRSSRKVTA
;
A
#
# COMPACT_ATOMS: atom_id res chain seq x y z
N MET A 1 -7.79 -10.12 8.04
CA MET A 1 -6.98 -11.35 8.02
C MET A 1 -5.53 -11.09 8.38
N SER A 2 -4.83 -10.12 7.77
CA SER A 2 -3.41 -9.89 8.09
C SER A 2 -3.09 -9.57 9.54
N SER A 3 -3.94 -8.79 10.22
CA SER A 3 -3.81 -8.53 11.66
C SER A 3 -3.90 -9.81 12.51
N LEU A 4 -4.80 -10.74 12.17
CA LEU A 4 -4.97 -11.99 12.90
C LEU A 4 -3.76 -12.92 12.74
N VAL A 5 -3.19 -12.98 11.53
CA VAL A 5 -2.00 -13.81 11.29
C VAL A 5 -0.78 -13.24 12.01
N LEU A 6 -0.64 -11.92 12.09
CA LEU A 6 0.44 -11.30 12.85
C LEU A 6 0.27 -11.49 14.37
N ALA A 7 -0.96 -11.48 14.88
CA ALA A 7 -1.24 -11.70 16.29
C ALA A 7 -1.03 -13.16 16.72
N TRP A 8 -1.47 -14.13 15.90
CA TRP A 8 -1.39 -15.55 16.22
C TRP A 8 -0.94 -16.41 15.01
N PRO A 9 0.32 -16.27 14.56
CA PRO A 9 0.81 -16.93 13.36
C PRO A 9 0.79 -18.46 13.49
N THR A 10 1.18 -18.99 14.65
CA THR A 10 1.26 -20.44 14.91
C THR A 10 -0.10 -21.11 15.00
N VAL A 11 -1.14 -20.38 15.42
CA VAL A 11 -2.51 -20.91 15.48
C VAL A 11 -3.15 -20.88 14.10
N ILE A 12 -3.06 -19.75 13.40
CA ILE A 12 -3.70 -19.57 12.09
C ILE A 12 -3.00 -20.39 10.98
N LYS A 13 -1.70 -20.63 11.11
CA LYS A 13 -0.90 -21.43 10.17
C LYS A 13 -0.39 -22.75 10.80
N ALA A 14 -1.13 -23.30 11.76
CA ALA A 14 -0.72 -24.48 12.53
C ALA A 14 -0.20 -25.65 11.68
N GLN A 15 -0.88 -25.99 10.59
CA GLN A 15 -0.46 -27.08 9.71
C GLN A 15 0.90 -26.82 9.03
N ALA A 16 1.17 -25.56 8.65
CA ALA A 16 2.45 -25.19 8.03
C ALA A 16 3.59 -25.23 9.06
N PHE A 17 3.34 -24.84 10.31
CA PHE A 17 4.33 -24.94 11.38
C PHE A 17 4.57 -26.38 11.82
N ALA A 18 3.52 -27.21 11.88
CA ALA A 18 3.64 -28.62 12.24
C ALA A 18 4.42 -29.47 11.22
N SER A 19 4.50 -29.01 9.97
CA SER A 19 5.21 -29.69 8.87
C SER A 19 6.57 -29.08 8.55
N SER A 20 6.98 -28.00 9.24
CA SER A 20 8.24 -27.31 8.97
C SER A 20 9.39 -27.91 9.78
N GLU A 21 10.53 -28.16 9.12
CA GLU A 21 11.78 -28.52 9.78
C GLU A 21 12.44 -27.30 10.48
N HIS A 22 12.10 -26.08 10.03
CA HIS A 22 12.63 -24.81 10.53
C HIS A 22 11.49 -23.85 10.90
N PRO A 23 10.85 -24.01 12.07
CA PRO A 23 9.70 -23.22 12.47
C PRO A 23 10.04 -21.73 12.66
N GLU A 24 11.25 -21.40 13.10
CA GLU A 24 11.72 -20.03 13.27
C GLU A 24 11.81 -19.27 11.94
N ALA A 25 12.39 -19.89 10.90
CA ALA A 25 12.49 -19.27 9.58
C ALA A 25 11.11 -19.08 8.93
N LEU A 26 10.19 -20.05 9.14
CA LEU A 26 8.81 -19.92 8.68
C LEU A 26 8.08 -18.78 9.39
N LEU A 27 8.30 -18.60 10.69
CA LEU A 27 7.71 -17.51 11.46
C LEU A 27 8.12 -16.14 10.91
N GLU A 28 9.42 -15.94 10.65
CA GLU A 28 9.92 -14.70 10.05
C GLU A 28 9.33 -14.45 8.66
N MET A 29 9.30 -15.47 7.81
CA MET A 29 8.72 -15.36 6.47
C MET A 29 7.23 -14.97 6.53
N VAL A 30 6.46 -15.59 7.43
CA VAL A 30 5.06 -15.26 7.67
C VAL A 30 4.94 -13.81 8.18
N GLN A 31 5.66 -13.44 9.23
CA GLN A 31 5.55 -12.08 9.78
C GLN A 31 5.92 -11.00 8.76
N ASN A 32 6.96 -11.22 7.95
CA ASN A 32 7.39 -10.29 6.91
C ASN A 32 6.30 -10.13 5.84
N MET A 33 5.85 -11.24 5.25
CA MET A 33 4.83 -11.23 4.22
C MET A 33 3.53 -10.59 4.72
N TRP A 34 3.05 -10.96 5.91
CA TRP A 34 1.78 -10.48 6.41
C TRP A 34 1.85 -9.02 6.89
N SER A 35 3.03 -8.53 7.29
CA SER A 35 3.28 -7.10 7.54
C SER A 35 3.12 -6.28 6.26
N LEU A 36 3.69 -6.76 5.14
CA LEU A 36 3.50 -6.14 3.84
C LEU A 36 2.02 -6.10 3.43
N LEU A 37 1.28 -7.19 3.64
CA LEU A 37 -0.15 -7.23 3.31
C LEU A 37 -0.99 -6.29 4.16
N LEU A 38 -0.64 -6.15 5.44
CA LEU A 38 -1.28 -5.18 6.30
C LEU A 38 -1.03 -3.76 5.79
N LEU A 39 0.19 -3.44 5.37
CA LEU A 39 0.52 -2.15 4.78
C LEU A 39 -0.27 -1.88 3.50
N LEU A 40 -0.35 -2.85 2.57
CA LEU A 40 -1.10 -2.72 1.32
C LEU A 40 -2.61 -2.53 1.58
N SER A 41 -3.16 -3.26 2.54
CA SER A 41 -4.54 -3.08 2.97
C SER A 41 -4.76 -1.66 3.51
N TRP A 42 -3.84 -1.18 4.35
CA TRP A 42 -3.93 0.17 4.92
C TRP A 42 -3.76 1.26 3.85
N LEU A 43 -2.85 1.08 2.89
CA LEU A 43 -2.66 1.94 1.71
C LEU A 43 -3.93 2.04 0.88
N THR A 44 -4.58 0.91 0.63
CA THR A 44 -5.82 0.85 -0.15
C THR A 44 -6.95 1.60 0.55
N VAL A 45 -7.22 1.28 1.81
CA VAL A 45 -8.30 1.92 2.58
C VAL A 45 -8.03 3.42 2.77
N SER A 46 -6.79 3.78 3.11
CA SER A 46 -6.40 5.18 3.28
C SER A 46 -6.55 5.98 1.99
N GLY A 47 -6.14 5.42 0.85
CA GLY A 47 -6.29 6.05 -0.46
C GLY A 47 -7.75 6.28 -0.85
N VAL A 48 -8.62 5.29 -0.64
CA VAL A 48 -10.07 5.42 -0.94
C VAL A 48 -10.72 6.46 -0.02
N ILE A 49 -10.49 6.39 1.29
CA ILE A 49 -11.09 7.35 2.24
C ILE A 49 -10.59 8.76 1.95
N HIS A 50 -9.27 8.95 1.82
CA HIS A 50 -8.69 10.25 1.52
C HIS A 50 -9.18 10.79 0.18
N GLY A 51 -9.15 9.97 -0.88
CA GLY A 51 -9.62 10.37 -2.21
C GLY A 51 -11.07 10.84 -2.19
N ASN A 52 -11.97 10.11 -1.53
CA ASN A 52 -13.37 10.51 -1.39
C ASN A 52 -13.54 11.79 -0.57
N TRP A 53 -12.77 11.97 0.51
CA TRP A 53 -12.84 13.18 1.32
C TRP A 53 -12.30 14.41 0.59
N VAL A 54 -11.23 14.26 -0.17
CA VAL A 54 -10.70 15.33 -1.04
C VAL A 54 -11.76 15.75 -2.06
N LEU A 55 -12.46 14.80 -2.67
CA LEU A 55 -13.55 15.09 -3.61
C LEU A 55 -14.77 15.75 -2.93
N LYS A 56 -15.07 15.35 -1.69
CA LYS A 56 -16.20 15.91 -0.90
C LYS A 56 -15.94 17.34 -0.46
N TYR A 57 -14.74 17.62 0.06
CA TYR A 57 -14.43 18.93 0.64
C TYR A 57 -13.75 19.89 -0.35
N LYS A 58 -13.18 19.40 -1.45
CA LYS A 58 -12.55 20.17 -2.54
C LYS A 58 -11.66 21.31 -2.01
N HIS A 59 -12.17 22.55 -2.05
CA HIS A 59 -11.47 23.76 -1.61
C HIS A 59 -11.42 23.93 -0.09
N GLN A 60 -12.32 23.30 0.67
CA GLN A 60 -12.43 23.39 2.13
C GLN A 60 -11.48 22.41 2.85
N ARG A 61 -10.18 22.44 2.50
CA ARG A 61 -9.16 21.51 3.00
C ARG A 61 -8.98 21.52 4.52
N GLN A 62 -9.35 22.62 5.19
CA GLN A 62 -9.33 22.70 6.65
C GLN A 62 -10.21 21.63 7.31
N LYS A 63 -11.30 21.21 6.65
CA LYS A 63 -12.19 20.14 7.13
C LYS A 63 -11.54 18.76 7.10
N LEU A 64 -10.45 18.58 6.33
CA LEU A 64 -9.66 17.35 6.31
C LEU A 64 -8.71 17.24 7.51
N ARG A 65 -8.45 18.31 8.26
CA ARG A 65 -7.50 18.32 9.38
C ARG A 65 -8.08 17.76 10.69
N SER A 66 -9.09 16.90 10.59
CA SER A 66 -9.65 16.27 11.77
C SER A 66 -8.65 15.24 12.34
N TRP A 67 -8.68 15.05 13.65
CA TRP A 67 -7.85 14.04 14.31
C TRP A 67 -8.05 12.64 13.73
N GLY A 68 -9.30 12.29 13.40
CA GLY A 68 -9.62 11.01 12.76
C GLY A 68 -9.00 10.85 11.38
N TRP A 69 -8.82 11.93 10.62
CA TRP A 69 -8.15 11.87 9.32
C TRP A 69 -6.67 11.54 9.44
N LEU A 70 -5.98 12.12 10.42
CA LEU A 70 -4.53 12.00 10.58
C LEU A 70 -4.07 10.56 10.79
N VAL A 71 -4.95 9.70 11.30
CA VAL A 71 -4.70 8.26 11.44
C VAL A 71 -4.31 7.62 10.10
N LEU A 72 -4.87 8.09 8.97
CA LEU A 72 -4.58 7.55 7.65
C LEU A 72 -3.11 7.75 7.25
N PRO A 73 -2.60 9.00 7.08
CA PRO A 73 -1.20 9.23 6.73
C PRO A 73 -0.23 8.76 7.81
N LEU A 74 -0.58 8.86 9.11
CA LEU A 74 0.30 8.37 10.18
C LEU A 74 0.44 6.84 10.14
N GLY A 75 -0.65 6.11 9.91
CA GLY A 75 -0.59 4.66 9.75
C GLY A 75 0.24 4.24 8.53
N LEU A 76 0.18 5.00 7.43
CA LEU A 76 1.05 4.78 6.26
C LEU A 76 2.52 5.08 6.56
N ALA A 77 2.81 6.15 7.30
CA ALA A 77 4.17 6.48 7.70
C ALA A 77 4.77 5.40 8.59
N VAL A 78 4.06 5.02 9.66
CA VAL A 78 4.51 3.99 10.60
C VAL A 78 4.64 2.64 9.92
N GLY A 79 3.63 2.21 9.17
CA GLY A 79 3.66 0.95 8.44
C GLY A 79 4.73 0.91 7.35
N GLY A 80 4.94 2.03 6.64
CA GLY A 80 5.99 2.16 5.63
C GLY A 80 7.40 2.05 6.23
N LEU A 81 7.66 2.74 7.34
CA LEU A 81 8.94 2.62 8.07
C LEU A 81 9.16 1.21 8.61
N TRP A 82 8.11 0.58 9.13
CA TRP A 82 8.18 -0.80 9.63
C TRP A 82 8.56 -1.79 8.52
N VAL A 83 7.88 -1.71 7.38
CA VAL A 83 8.16 -2.56 6.22
C VAL A 83 9.54 -2.28 5.62
N LEU A 84 10.00 -1.03 5.60
CA LEU A 84 11.37 -0.69 5.18
C LEU A 84 12.42 -1.25 6.13
N LYS A 85 12.16 -1.22 7.45
CA LYS A 85 13.03 -1.89 8.43
C LYS A 85 13.15 -3.38 8.11
N ILE A 86 12.05 -4.07 7.83
CA ILE A 86 12.06 -5.48 7.40
C ILE A 86 12.91 -5.66 6.13
N ALA A 87 12.82 -4.74 5.18
CA ALA A 87 13.59 -4.80 3.94
C ALA A 87 15.11 -4.73 4.17
N LEU A 88 15.57 -3.95 5.15
CA LEU A 88 16.99 -3.83 5.48
C LEU A 88 17.60 -5.16 5.95
N PHE A 89 16.82 -5.98 6.67
CA PHE A 89 17.28 -7.29 7.17
C PHE A 89 17.05 -8.42 6.17
N SER A 90 15.96 -8.37 5.41
CA SER A 90 15.57 -9.44 4.48
C SER A 90 16.12 -9.27 3.05
N GLY A 91 16.62 -8.09 2.69
CA GLY A 91 17.00 -7.76 1.29
C GLY A 91 15.81 -7.72 0.32
N SER A 92 14.57 -7.76 0.81
CA SER A 92 13.39 -7.89 -0.04
C SER A 92 13.08 -6.60 -0.80
N VAL A 93 13.30 -6.62 -2.12
CA VAL A 93 12.90 -5.54 -3.06
C VAL A 93 11.42 -5.15 -2.89
N LEU A 94 10.54 -6.12 -2.66
CA LEU A 94 9.11 -5.88 -2.50
C LEU A 94 8.79 -4.96 -1.31
N HIS A 95 9.43 -5.19 -0.17
CA HIS A 95 9.27 -4.38 1.03
C HIS A 95 9.86 -2.98 0.82
N VAL A 96 10.97 -2.84 0.07
CA VAL A 96 11.51 -1.52 -0.32
C VAL A 96 10.46 -0.74 -1.13
N VAL A 97 9.98 -1.33 -2.23
CA VAL A 97 9.06 -0.65 -3.15
C VAL A 97 7.77 -0.20 -2.45
N PHE A 98 7.11 -1.11 -1.72
CA PHE A 98 5.83 -0.79 -1.09
C PHE A 98 5.97 0.03 0.19
N GLY A 99 7.06 -0.16 0.94
CA GLY A 99 7.40 0.70 2.07
C GLY A 99 7.62 2.15 1.62
N SER A 100 8.43 2.36 0.57
CA SER A 100 8.66 3.69 -0.03
C SER A 100 7.37 4.30 -0.59
N LEU A 101 6.54 3.51 -1.28
CA LEU A 101 5.26 3.98 -1.81
C LEU A 101 4.33 4.46 -0.68
N ALA A 102 4.24 3.74 0.43
CA ALA A 102 3.43 4.14 1.57
C ALA A 102 3.92 5.44 2.22
N LEU A 103 5.24 5.61 2.37
CA LEU A 103 5.82 6.87 2.86
C LEU A 103 5.53 8.02 1.90
N TRP A 104 5.68 7.79 0.61
CA TRP A 104 5.37 8.79 -0.41
C TRP A 104 3.90 9.21 -0.35
N SER A 105 2.97 8.25 -0.27
CA SER A 105 1.53 8.53 -0.13
C SER A 105 1.22 9.29 1.17
N SER A 106 1.83 8.91 2.29
CA SER A 106 1.69 9.65 3.56
C SER A 106 2.12 11.12 3.39
N PHE A 107 3.29 11.31 2.78
CA PHE A 107 3.85 12.64 2.54
C PHE A 107 2.96 13.48 1.62
N THR A 108 2.46 12.94 0.50
CA THR A 108 1.60 13.70 -0.42
C THR A 108 0.27 14.08 0.23
N MET A 109 -0.35 13.16 0.98
CA MET A 109 -1.58 13.42 1.73
C MET A 109 -1.41 14.57 2.73
N LEU A 110 -0.36 14.51 3.56
CA LEU A 110 -0.05 15.57 4.52
C LEU A 110 0.28 16.88 3.81
N ARG A 111 1.12 16.83 2.77
CA ARG A 111 1.49 18.00 1.99
C ARG A 111 0.26 18.67 1.40
N TYR A 112 -0.67 17.94 0.80
CA TYR A 112 -1.89 18.49 0.19
C TYR A 112 -2.77 19.21 1.22
N VAL A 113 -3.00 18.58 2.38
CA VAL A 113 -3.87 19.12 3.44
C VAL A 113 -3.26 20.33 4.13
N TYR A 114 -1.94 20.35 4.33
CA TYR A 114 -1.25 21.42 5.04
C TYR A 114 -0.68 22.53 4.15
N ARG A 115 -0.67 22.37 2.82
CA ARG A 115 -0.22 23.43 1.90
C ARG A 115 -1.04 24.71 2.10
N LYS A 116 -0.39 25.88 2.14
CA LYS A 116 -1.10 27.17 2.26
C LYS A 116 -2.03 27.39 1.05
N GLU A 117 -1.46 27.30 -0.15
CA GLU A 117 -2.17 27.56 -1.40
C GLU A 117 -2.11 26.34 -2.34
N VAL A 118 -3.21 26.11 -3.06
CA VAL A 118 -3.34 25.03 -4.05
C VAL A 118 -4.08 25.57 -5.27
N THR A 119 -3.80 25.00 -6.43
CA THR A 119 -4.53 25.31 -7.67
C THR A 119 -5.98 24.83 -7.60
N ASN A 120 -6.84 25.39 -8.45
CA ASN A 120 -8.27 25.06 -8.48
C ASN A 120 -8.55 23.57 -8.79
N THR A 121 -7.63 22.90 -9.49
CA THR A 121 -7.69 21.48 -9.86
C THR A 121 -6.91 20.56 -8.95
N ALA A 122 -6.22 21.07 -7.92
CA ALA A 122 -5.37 20.28 -7.04
C ALA A 122 -6.13 19.17 -6.30
N TRP A 123 -7.40 19.41 -5.93
CA TRP A 123 -8.24 18.38 -5.30
C TRP A 123 -8.50 17.20 -6.26
N LEU A 124 -8.64 17.47 -7.55
CA LEU A 124 -8.88 16.41 -8.54
C LEU A 124 -7.60 15.58 -8.77
N LEU A 125 -6.45 16.24 -8.83
CA LEU A 125 -5.16 15.56 -8.92
C LEU A 125 -4.90 14.67 -7.70
N GLU A 126 -5.15 15.18 -6.50
CA GLU A 126 -4.98 14.41 -5.27
C GLU A 126 -5.98 13.24 -5.20
N HIS A 127 -7.23 13.46 -5.62
CA HIS A 127 -8.22 12.37 -5.73
C HIS A 127 -7.75 11.26 -6.68
N ILE A 128 -7.31 11.61 -7.90
CA ILE A 128 -6.82 10.65 -8.90
C ILE A 128 -5.61 9.89 -8.36
N ALA A 129 -4.66 10.60 -7.74
CA ALA A 129 -3.46 9.99 -7.16
C ALA A 129 -3.80 9.02 -6.01
N ALA A 130 -4.68 9.42 -5.09
CA ALA A 130 -5.09 8.61 -3.95
C ALA A 130 -5.89 7.36 -4.39
N MET A 131 -6.84 7.53 -5.31
CA MET A 131 -7.61 6.41 -5.88
C MET A 131 -6.70 5.47 -6.69
N GLY A 132 -5.84 6.03 -7.54
CA GLY A 132 -4.87 5.25 -8.31
C GLY A 132 -3.91 4.46 -7.43
N GLY A 133 -3.37 5.06 -6.37
CA GLY A 133 -2.52 4.38 -5.38
C GLY A 133 -3.26 3.23 -4.69
N SER A 134 -4.53 3.44 -4.34
CA SER A 134 -5.35 2.38 -3.75
C SER A 134 -5.62 1.22 -4.72
N ALA A 135 -5.90 1.53 -5.98
CA ALA A 135 -6.09 0.53 -7.04
C ALA A 135 -4.80 -0.29 -7.26
N VAL A 136 -3.64 0.38 -7.32
CA VAL A 136 -2.33 -0.29 -7.40
C VAL A 136 -2.15 -1.26 -6.23
N GLY A 137 -2.40 -0.83 -5.00
CA GLY A 137 -2.28 -1.69 -3.82
C GLY A 137 -3.19 -2.92 -3.87
N ALA A 138 -4.48 -2.72 -4.15
CA ALA A 138 -5.49 -3.78 -4.21
C ALA A 138 -5.23 -4.79 -5.33
N TYR A 139 -5.05 -4.30 -6.56
CA TYR A 139 -4.85 -5.17 -7.72
C TYR A 139 -3.51 -5.89 -7.65
N THR A 140 -2.46 -5.24 -7.16
CA THR A 140 -1.17 -5.92 -6.99
C THR A 140 -1.29 -7.11 -6.05
N ALA A 141 -1.92 -6.94 -4.89
CA ALA A 141 -2.11 -8.06 -3.96
C ALA A 141 -2.93 -9.18 -4.62
N PHE A 142 -4.02 -8.85 -5.32
CA PHE A 142 -4.85 -9.86 -5.99
C PHE A 142 -4.08 -10.61 -7.09
N PHE A 143 -3.32 -9.92 -7.93
CA PHE A 143 -2.49 -10.55 -8.97
C PHE A 143 -1.37 -11.39 -8.36
N ALA A 144 -0.73 -10.92 -7.29
CA ALA A 144 0.35 -11.65 -6.64
C ALA A 144 -0.09 -12.98 -6.02
N PHE A 145 -1.26 -13.04 -5.37
CA PHE A 145 -1.77 -14.28 -4.78
C PHE A 145 -2.59 -15.13 -5.77
N GLY A 146 -3.46 -14.50 -6.55
CA GLY A 146 -4.31 -15.20 -7.53
C GLY A 146 -3.53 -15.67 -8.76
N GLY A 147 -2.60 -14.84 -9.27
CA GLY A 147 -1.78 -15.18 -10.43
C GLY A 147 -0.81 -16.34 -10.17
N ARG A 148 -0.34 -16.50 -8.92
CA ARG A 148 0.52 -17.62 -8.52
C ARG A 148 -0.17 -18.98 -8.69
N HIS A 149 -1.50 -19.04 -8.56
CA HIS A 149 -2.26 -20.26 -8.79
C HIS A 149 -2.49 -20.53 -10.28
N LEU A 150 -2.71 -19.48 -11.08
CA LEU A 150 -2.96 -19.59 -12.52
C LEU A 150 -1.70 -19.94 -13.34
N LEU A 151 -0.51 -19.59 -12.85
CA LEU A 151 0.76 -19.72 -13.58
C LEU A 151 1.82 -20.45 -12.73
N SER A 152 1.44 -21.58 -12.12
CA SER A 152 2.31 -22.43 -11.30
C SER A 152 3.56 -22.93 -12.04
N PHE A 153 3.57 -22.91 -13.37
CA PHE A 153 4.70 -23.28 -14.23
C PHE A 153 5.77 -22.17 -14.36
N ALA A 154 5.48 -20.94 -13.94
CA ALA A 154 6.33 -19.76 -14.13
C ALA A 154 7.00 -19.30 -12.83
N SER A 155 7.60 -20.24 -12.08
CA SER A 155 8.15 -20.00 -10.73
C SER A 155 9.15 -18.83 -10.64
N GLY A 156 9.88 -18.53 -11.73
CA GLY A 156 10.82 -17.41 -11.81
C GLY A 156 10.19 -16.01 -11.98
N TYR A 157 8.91 -15.92 -12.37
CA TYR A 157 8.25 -14.64 -12.71
C TYR A 157 7.34 -14.10 -11.61
N GLN A 158 7.40 -14.66 -10.41
CA GLN A 158 6.48 -14.26 -9.33
C GLN A 158 6.59 -12.75 -8.98
N LEU A 159 7.78 -12.17 -9.06
CA LEU A 159 8.01 -10.74 -8.81
C LEU A 159 7.32 -9.84 -9.85
N VAL A 160 7.13 -10.33 -11.08
CA VAL A 160 6.47 -9.59 -12.16
C VAL A 160 5.02 -9.25 -11.78
N PHE A 161 4.31 -10.19 -11.14
CA PHE A 161 2.94 -9.98 -10.67
C PHE A 161 2.81 -8.94 -9.56
N TRP A 162 3.91 -8.66 -8.85
CA TRP A 162 3.96 -7.60 -7.85
C TRP A 162 4.28 -6.23 -8.46
N ILE A 163 5.17 -6.18 -9.45
CA ILE A 163 5.71 -4.92 -9.96
C ILE A 163 4.87 -4.37 -11.11
N VAL A 164 4.43 -5.23 -12.04
CA VAL A 164 3.77 -4.78 -13.28
C VAL A 164 2.48 -4.00 -13.02
N PRO A 165 1.55 -4.43 -12.14
CA PRO A 165 0.35 -3.65 -11.85
C PRO A 165 0.68 -2.26 -11.30
N GLY A 166 1.75 -2.14 -10.52
CA GLY A 166 2.24 -0.87 -10.01
C GLY A 166 2.77 0.07 -11.09
N ILE A 167 3.59 -0.43 -12.02
CA ILE A 167 4.11 0.35 -13.15
C ILE A 167 2.97 0.81 -14.05
N VAL A 168 2.09 -0.11 -14.46
CA VAL A 168 0.94 0.20 -15.31
C VAL A 168 0.02 1.22 -14.64
N GLY A 169 -0.27 1.03 -13.35
CA GLY A 169 -1.06 1.99 -12.57
C GLY A 169 -0.42 3.37 -12.51
N ALA A 170 0.89 3.46 -12.24
CA ALA A 170 1.60 4.73 -12.20
C ALA A 170 1.53 5.49 -13.53
N LEU A 171 1.68 4.79 -14.67
CA LEU A 171 1.56 5.38 -16.01
C LEU A 171 0.14 5.90 -16.28
N LEU A 172 -0.89 5.13 -15.89
CA LEU A 172 -2.29 5.53 -16.05
C LEU A 172 -2.65 6.75 -15.19
N ILE A 173 -2.15 6.79 -13.96
CA ILE A 173 -2.28 7.95 -13.07
C ILE A 173 -1.62 9.17 -13.72
N GLN A 174 -0.37 9.06 -14.16
CA GLN A 174 0.36 10.17 -14.77
C GLN A 174 -0.35 10.71 -16.02
N ARG A 175 -0.81 9.82 -16.91
CA ARG A 175 -1.56 10.20 -18.13
C ARG A 175 -2.87 10.91 -17.76
N SER A 176 -3.58 10.45 -16.74
CA SER A 176 -4.84 11.05 -16.30
C SER A 176 -4.61 12.41 -15.63
N SER A 177 -3.57 12.55 -14.81
CA SER A 177 -3.19 13.81 -14.18
C SER A 177 -2.83 14.89 -15.20
N ARG A 178 -2.12 14.54 -16.29
CA ARG A 178 -1.76 15.49 -17.35
C ARG A 178 -2.98 16.11 -18.03
N LYS A 179 -4.04 15.33 -18.26
CA LYS A 179 -5.30 15.83 -18.86
C LYS A 179 -6.05 16.83 -18.00
N VAL A 180 -5.81 16.81 -16.68
CA VAL A 180 -6.47 17.71 -15.72
C VAL A 180 -5.72 19.05 -15.61
N THR A 181 -4.43 19.04 -15.93
CA THR A 181 -3.56 20.23 -15.87
C THR A 181 -3.36 20.94 -17.21
N ALA A 182 -3.69 20.27 -18.32
CA ALA A 182 -3.65 20.82 -19.68
C ALA A 182 -4.94 21.59 -19.97
#